data_AF-A0A1Y1CGR5-F1
#
_entry.id   AF-A0A1Y1CGR5-F1
#
_cell.length_a   1.000
_cell.length_b   1.000
_cell.length_c   1.000
_cell.angle_alpha   90.00
_cell.angle_beta   90.00
_cell.angle_gamma   90.00
#
_symmetry.space_group_name_H-M   'P 1'
#
loop_
_entity.id
_entity.type
_entity.pdbx_description
1 polymer ?
#
loop_
_entity_poly.entity_id
_entity_poly.type
_entity_poly.pdbx_seq_one_letter_code
_entity_poly.pdbx_strand_id
1 'polypeptide(L)'
;MKNIIKLLSLILVFATFSCEYEEYDVPDIELTSVYTISETNNETMDQINIYRETALLTVWNDKFISSYETNNYSDTSDETTYMVSFTATESVTVTDAEGNESMGTKTYDYVISADKVTGVTSVEILVTQPDASTSTISVSGTLTETEVYN
;
A
#
# COMPACT_ATOMS: atom_id res chain seq x y z
N MET A 1 -42.42 30.16 48.29
CA MET A 1 -42.25 29.11 47.24
C MET A 1 -41.65 29.62 45.93
N LYS A 2 -41.96 30.84 45.45
CA LYS A 2 -41.36 31.40 44.21
C LYS A 2 -39.83 31.54 44.22
N ASN A 3 -39.21 31.76 45.40
CA ASN A 3 -37.76 31.91 45.51
C ASN A 3 -37.01 30.57 45.54
N ILE A 4 -37.67 29.47 45.91
CA ILE A 4 -37.11 28.11 45.91
C ILE A 4 -37.05 27.55 44.47
N ILE A 5 -38.06 27.85 43.66
CA ILE A 5 -38.09 27.44 42.24
C ILE A 5 -36.96 28.10 41.44
N LYS A 6 -36.65 29.37 41.74
CA LYS A 6 -35.53 30.09 41.09
C LYS A 6 -34.15 29.55 41.48
N LEU A 7 -34.01 29.01 42.70
CA LEU A 7 -32.76 28.41 43.17
C LEU A 7 -32.53 27.05 42.50
N LEU A 8 -33.58 26.24 42.36
CA LEU A 8 -33.53 24.94 41.68
C LEU A 8 -33.23 25.10 40.18
N SER A 9 -33.77 26.13 39.51
CA SER A 9 -33.44 26.38 38.10
C SER A 9 -31.99 26.82 37.89
N LEU A 10 -31.38 27.52 38.87
CA LEU A 10 -30.00 27.97 38.75
C LEU A 10 -28.99 26.82 38.93
N ILE A 11 -29.31 25.86 39.80
CA ILE A 11 -28.46 24.67 40.02
C ILE A 11 -28.48 23.74 38.80
N LEU A 12 -29.59 23.65 38.07
CA LEU A 12 -29.71 22.80 36.87
C LEU A 12 -28.83 23.29 35.71
N VAL A 13 -28.57 24.59 35.60
CA VAL A 13 -27.74 25.19 34.52
C VAL A 13 -26.24 24.92 34.73
N PHE A 14 -25.78 24.77 35.98
CA PHE A 14 -24.38 24.41 36.24
C PHE A 14 -24.08 22.93 36.03
N ALA A 15 -25.09 22.05 36.13
CA ALA A 15 -24.92 20.61 35.92
C ALA A 15 -24.69 20.22 34.45
N THR A 16 -25.01 21.08 33.48
CA THR A 16 -24.82 20.82 32.04
C THR A 16 -23.46 21.28 31.50
N PHE A 17 -22.63 21.94 32.32
CA PHE A 17 -21.28 22.34 31.93
C PHE A 17 -20.21 21.28 32.24
N SER A 18 -20.59 20.14 32.83
CA SER A 18 -19.70 18.99 33.04
C SER A 18 -19.65 18.06 31.83
N CYS A 19 -19.76 18.61 30.62
CA CYS A 19 -19.31 17.91 29.43
C CYS A 19 -17.78 18.01 29.46
N GLU A 20 -17.14 17.07 30.15
CA GLU A 20 -15.70 16.90 30.05
C GLU A 20 -15.38 16.78 28.56
N TYR A 21 -14.40 17.55 28.11
CA TYR A 21 -13.86 17.41 26.76
C TYR A 21 -13.19 16.03 26.76
N GLU A 22 -13.89 15.01 26.24
CA GLU A 22 -13.24 13.75 25.90
C GLU A 22 -12.21 14.11 24.84
N GLU A 23 -10.94 14.14 25.27
CA GLU A 23 -9.80 14.24 24.38
C GLU A 23 -9.85 12.96 23.54
N TYR A 24 -10.39 13.05 22.34
CA TYR A 24 -10.35 11.95 21.39
C TYR A 24 -8.88 11.66 21.16
N ASP A 25 -8.44 10.43 21.41
CA ASP A 25 -7.15 9.94 20.95
C ASP A 25 -7.08 10.26 19.46
N VAL A 26 -6.23 11.23 19.11
CA VAL A 26 -5.97 11.56 17.72
C VAL A 26 -5.30 10.30 17.16
N PRO A 27 -5.87 9.65 16.13
CA PRO A 27 -5.25 8.48 15.56
C PRO A 27 -3.84 8.89 15.08
N ASP A 28 -2.85 8.15 15.56
CA ASP A 28 -1.44 8.36 15.24
C ASP A 28 -1.18 7.81 13.82
N ILE A 29 -1.66 8.57 12.83
CA ILE A 29 -1.56 8.22 11.41
C ILE A 29 -0.29 8.87 10.88
N GLU A 30 0.78 8.08 10.77
CA GLU A 30 2.04 8.52 10.19
C GLU A 30 2.00 8.44 8.67
N LEU A 31 2.69 9.39 8.02
CA LEU A 31 2.91 9.34 6.58
C LEU A 31 3.99 8.30 6.27
N THR A 32 3.72 7.40 5.32
CA THR A 32 4.69 6.42 4.84
C THR A 32 5.22 6.83 3.46
N SER A 33 6.54 6.73 3.27
CA SER A 33 7.17 6.98 1.97
C SER A 33 6.90 5.83 1.00
N VAL A 34 6.43 6.19 -0.21
CA VAL A 34 5.99 5.26 -1.24
C VAL A 34 6.56 5.65 -2.60
N TYR A 35 7.12 4.68 -3.31
CA TYR A 35 7.35 4.81 -4.76
C TYR A 35 6.07 4.47 -5.50
N THR A 36 5.54 5.45 -6.23
CA THR A 36 4.33 5.31 -7.04
C THR A 36 4.71 5.31 -8.51
N ILE A 37 4.48 4.18 -9.19
CA ILE A 37 4.60 4.05 -10.65
C ILE A 37 3.20 4.18 -11.24
N SER A 38 2.98 5.20 -12.06
CA SER A 38 1.70 5.48 -12.70
C SER A 38 1.86 5.61 -14.22
N GLU A 39 0.75 5.88 -14.91
CA GLU A 39 0.70 6.06 -16.37
C GLU A 39 1.34 4.88 -17.11
N THR A 40 1.12 3.68 -16.60
CA THR A 40 1.81 2.52 -17.11
C THR A 40 1.32 2.17 -18.51
N ASN A 41 2.18 1.56 -19.32
CA ASN A 41 1.80 0.99 -20.61
C ASN A 41 1.12 -0.39 -20.48
N ASN A 42 0.57 -0.72 -19.31
CA ASN A 42 0.04 -2.04 -18.99
C ASN A 42 -1.39 -1.94 -18.41
N GLU A 43 -2.38 -2.44 -19.15
CA GLU A 43 -3.81 -2.39 -18.80
C GLU A 43 -4.19 -3.16 -17.52
N THR A 44 -3.26 -3.94 -16.95
CA THR A 44 -3.50 -4.73 -15.73
C THR A 44 -2.78 -4.16 -14.51
N MET A 45 -1.98 -3.12 -14.69
CA MET A 45 -1.14 -2.50 -13.66
C MET A 45 -1.13 -0.98 -13.81
N ASP A 46 -2.29 -0.33 -13.73
CA ASP A 46 -2.45 1.10 -13.95
C ASP A 46 -1.62 1.96 -12.96
N GLN A 47 -1.49 1.47 -11.73
CA GLN A 47 -0.65 2.08 -10.71
C GLN A 47 -0.01 1.00 -9.80
N ILE A 48 1.27 1.18 -9.49
CA ILE A 48 2.03 0.30 -8.59
C ILE A 48 2.59 1.16 -7.46
N ASN A 49 2.21 0.85 -6.22
CA ASN A 49 2.74 1.52 -5.02
C ASN A 49 3.62 0.56 -4.25
N ILE A 50 4.85 1.00 -3.97
CA ILE A 50 5.86 0.22 -3.27
C ILE A 50 6.16 0.95 -1.97
N TYR A 51 5.77 0.36 -0.85
CA TYR A 51 5.96 0.93 0.47
C TYR A 51 7.40 0.65 0.92
N ARG A 52 8.13 1.70 1.32
CA ARG A 52 9.57 1.60 1.61
C ARG A 52 9.86 1.13 3.03
N GLU A 53 8.94 1.43 3.94
CA GLU A 53 9.09 1.16 5.37
C GLU A 53 8.20 -0.01 5.83
N THR A 54 7.31 -0.48 4.96
CA THR A 54 6.40 -1.59 5.21
C THR A 54 6.55 -2.64 4.11
N ALA A 55 6.48 -3.92 4.47
CA ALA A 55 6.55 -5.06 3.56
C ALA A 55 5.28 -5.21 2.68
N LEU A 56 4.96 -4.18 1.90
CA LEU A 56 3.72 -4.07 1.14
C LEU A 56 3.94 -3.53 -0.27
N LEU A 57 3.29 -4.20 -1.22
CA LEU A 57 3.08 -3.74 -2.59
C LEU A 57 1.57 -3.66 -2.83
N THR A 58 1.10 -2.58 -3.45
CA THR A 58 -0.26 -2.55 -4.00
C THR A 58 -0.24 -2.29 -5.49
N VAL A 59 -1.02 -3.06 -6.24
CA VAL A 59 -1.17 -2.93 -7.68
C VAL A 59 -2.64 -2.62 -7.97
N TRP A 60 -2.87 -1.50 -8.64
CA TRP A 60 -4.18 -1.08 -9.08
C TRP A 60 -4.40 -1.53 -10.52
N ASN A 61 -5.55 -2.16 -10.76
CA ASN A 61 -6.21 -2.11 -12.06
C ASN A 61 -7.49 -1.28 -11.88
N ASP A 62 -7.98 -0.64 -12.92
CA ASP A 62 -9.13 0.29 -13.00
C ASP A 62 -10.33 -0.03 -12.07
N LYS A 63 -10.50 -1.30 -11.66
CA LYS A 63 -11.60 -1.78 -10.82
C LYS A 63 -11.19 -2.32 -9.45
N PHE A 64 -9.96 -2.77 -9.26
CA PHE A 64 -9.54 -3.50 -8.07
C PHE A 64 -8.10 -3.17 -7.66
N ILE A 65 -7.87 -3.24 -6.35
CA ILE A 65 -6.54 -3.13 -5.76
C ILE A 65 -6.14 -4.51 -5.27
N SER A 66 -5.03 -5.02 -5.79
CA SER A 66 -4.37 -6.19 -5.24
C SER A 66 -3.27 -5.73 -4.28
N SER A 67 -3.10 -6.47 -3.19
CA SER A 67 -2.00 -6.24 -2.24
C SER A 67 -1.16 -7.51 -2.10
N TYR A 68 0.14 -7.32 -1.95
CA TYR A 68 1.10 -8.40 -1.83
C TYR A 68 2.08 -8.08 -0.70
N GLU A 69 2.42 -9.10 0.08
CA GLU A 69 3.53 -9.02 1.01
C GLU A 69 4.85 -9.01 0.21
N THR A 70 5.75 -8.10 0.58
CA THR A 70 7.06 -7.97 -0.07
C THR A 70 8.18 -8.43 0.84
N ASN A 71 9.24 -8.93 0.23
CA ASN A 71 10.44 -9.41 0.89
C ASN A 71 11.67 -8.97 0.10
N ASN A 72 12.85 -9.07 0.73
CA ASN A 72 14.14 -8.79 0.09
C ASN A 72 14.22 -7.40 -0.56
N TYR A 73 13.62 -6.39 0.07
CA TYR A 73 13.68 -5.02 -0.44
C TYR A 73 15.12 -4.50 -0.46
N SER A 74 15.51 -3.91 -1.59
CA SER A 74 16.79 -3.27 -1.79
C SER A 74 16.61 -2.01 -2.64
N ASP A 75 17.20 -0.92 -2.19
CA ASP A 75 17.25 0.36 -2.89
C ASP A 75 18.73 0.74 -3.04
N THR A 76 19.24 0.64 -4.27
CA THR A 76 20.61 1.04 -4.63
C THR A 76 20.60 2.27 -5.53
N SER A 77 19.60 3.12 -5.38
CA SER A 77 19.47 4.37 -6.13
C SER A 77 20.67 5.29 -5.93
N ASP A 78 21.08 5.99 -6.99
CA ASP A 78 22.16 6.96 -6.97
C ASP A 78 21.65 8.40 -7.18
N GLU A 79 22.53 9.34 -7.52
CA GLU A 79 22.16 10.74 -7.73
C GLU A 79 21.24 10.97 -8.95
N THR A 80 21.28 10.05 -9.92
CA THR A 80 20.64 10.19 -11.23
C THR A 80 19.54 9.17 -11.48
N THR A 81 19.63 8.00 -10.85
CA THR A 81 18.80 6.85 -11.18
C THR A 81 18.20 6.25 -9.91
N TYR A 82 16.91 5.95 -9.94
CA TYR A 82 16.27 5.04 -9.00
C TYR A 82 16.57 3.60 -9.41
N MET A 83 17.03 2.77 -8.46
CA MET A 83 17.27 1.35 -8.64
C MET A 83 16.72 0.59 -7.45
N VAL A 84 15.52 0.01 -7.62
CA VAL A 84 14.78 -0.66 -6.55
C VAL A 84 14.47 -2.10 -6.95
N SER A 85 14.65 -3.04 -6.04
CA SER A 85 14.29 -4.44 -6.25
C SER A 85 13.68 -5.06 -5.00
N PHE A 86 12.73 -5.97 -5.20
CA PHE A 86 12.08 -6.72 -4.12
C PHE A 86 11.35 -7.94 -4.70
N THR A 87 10.96 -8.87 -3.84
CA THR A 87 10.13 -10.02 -4.21
C THR A 87 8.74 -9.85 -3.60
N ALA A 88 7.68 -10.02 -4.38
CA ALA A 88 6.31 -10.14 -3.87
C ALA A 88 5.84 -11.59 -3.99
N THR A 89 4.96 -12.03 -3.08
CA THR A 89 4.45 -13.41 -3.07
C THR A 89 2.93 -13.46 -3.02
N GLU A 90 2.36 -14.46 -3.70
CA GLU A 90 0.93 -14.73 -3.72
C GLU A 90 0.70 -16.23 -3.48
N SER A 91 -0.23 -16.55 -2.58
CA SER A 91 -0.67 -17.94 -2.37
C SER A 91 -1.77 -18.25 -3.39
N VAL A 92 -1.58 -19.31 -4.17
CA VAL A 92 -2.52 -19.72 -5.23
C VAL A 92 -2.91 -21.17 -5.06
N THR A 93 -4.15 -21.52 -5.40
CA THR A 93 -4.58 -22.92 -5.47
C THR A 93 -4.08 -23.54 -6.77
N VAL A 94 -3.43 -24.69 -6.66
CA VAL A 94 -2.90 -25.48 -7.78
C VAL A 94 -3.63 -26.80 -7.84
N THR A 95 -4.14 -27.15 -9.02
CA THR A 95 -4.81 -28.42 -9.27
C THR A 95 -3.87 -29.35 -10.04
N ASP A 96 -3.65 -30.56 -9.54
CA ASP A 96 -2.86 -31.57 -10.23
C ASP A 96 -3.64 -32.23 -11.40
N ALA A 97 -2.98 -33.14 -12.13
CA ALA A 97 -3.60 -33.83 -13.27
C ALA A 97 -4.75 -34.77 -12.86
N GLU A 98 -4.75 -35.20 -11.60
CA GLU A 98 -5.75 -36.04 -10.96
C GLU A 98 -6.92 -35.23 -10.38
N GLY A 99 -6.85 -33.90 -10.40
CA GLY A 99 -7.87 -32.99 -9.90
C GLY A 99 -7.78 -32.64 -8.41
N ASN A 100 -6.69 -33.01 -7.73
CA ASN A 100 -6.48 -32.63 -6.33
C ASN A 100 -5.94 -31.20 -6.23
N GLU A 101 -6.51 -30.44 -5.31
CA GLU A 101 -6.08 -29.08 -5.02
C GLU A 101 -5.03 -29.06 -3.91
N SER A 102 -4.02 -28.23 -4.09
CA SER A 102 -3.00 -27.92 -3.10
C SER A 102 -2.66 -26.43 -3.12
N MET A 103 -2.05 -25.92 -2.04
CA MET A 103 -1.57 -24.54 -2.02
C MET A 103 -0.17 -24.47 -2.65
N GLY A 104 -0.03 -23.62 -3.65
CA GLY A 104 1.25 -23.22 -4.23
C GLY A 104 1.59 -21.78 -3.88
N THR A 105 2.85 -21.42 -4.09
CA THR A 105 3.32 -20.03 -3.99
C THR A 105 3.75 -19.57 -5.37
N LYS A 106 3.21 -18.43 -5.78
CA LYS A 106 3.66 -17.69 -6.95
C LYS A 106 4.52 -16.53 -6.48
N THR A 107 5.66 -16.32 -7.12
CA THR A 107 6.58 -15.23 -6.79
C THR A 107 6.71 -14.25 -7.93
N TYR A 108 6.95 -13.00 -7.58
CA TYR A 108 7.14 -11.89 -8.50
C TYR A 108 8.41 -11.15 -8.07
N ASP A 109 9.50 -11.33 -8.80
CA ASP A 109 10.75 -10.62 -8.54
C ASP A 109 10.79 -9.35 -9.39
N TYR A 110 10.69 -8.20 -8.70
CA TYR A 110 10.65 -6.88 -9.30
C TYR A 110 12.06 -6.29 -9.38
N VAL A 111 12.38 -5.72 -10.54
CA VAL A 111 13.54 -4.85 -10.75
C VAL A 111 13.05 -3.57 -11.42
N ILE A 112 13.24 -2.44 -10.74
CA ILE A 112 12.76 -1.12 -11.15
C ILE A 112 13.95 -0.21 -11.37
N SER A 113 13.97 0.41 -12.54
CA SER A 113 14.93 1.45 -12.90
C SER A 113 14.18 2.68 -13.38
N ALA A 114 14.48 3.86 -12.82
CA ALA A 114 13.88 5.10 -13.28
C ALA A 114 14.88 6.26 -13.26
N ASP A 115 14.74 7.18 -14.21
CA ASP A 115 15.53 8.41 -14.23
C ASP A 115 14.96 9.42 -13.21
N LYS A 116 15.77 9.94 -12.29
CA LYS A 116 15.30 10.84 -11.21
C LYS A 116 14.83 12.21 -11.71
N VAL A 117 15.29 12.64 -12.89
CA VAL A 117 14.99 13.96 -13.44
C VAL A 117 13.67 13.94 -14.19
N THR A 118 13.42 12.87 -14.94
CA THR A 118 12.27 12.73 -15.83
C THR A 118 11.17 11.84 -15.26
N GLY A 119 11.50 10.97 -14.29
CA GLY A 119 10.59 9.97 -13.74
C GLY A 119 10.34 8.78 -14.68
N VAL A 120 10.90 8.77 -15.89
CA VAL A 120 10.68 7.68 -16.85
C VAL A 120 11.21 6.38 -16.28
N THR A 121 10.34 5.37 -16.20
CA THR A 121 10.57 4.13 -15.46
C THR A 121 10.43 2.90 -16.36
N SER A 122 11.28 1.92 -16.07
CA SER A 122 11.17 0.54 -16.55
C SER A 122 11.08 -0.39 -15.35
N VAL A 123 10.12 -1.31 -15.40
CA VAL A 123 9.88 -2.36 -14.43
C VAL A 123 9.99 -3.70 -15.15
N GLU A 124 10.86 -4.56 -14.65
CA GLU A 124 10.94 -5.96 -15.05
C GLU A 124 10.44 -6.84 -13.91
N ILE A 125 9.51 -7.74 -14.21
CA ILE A 125 8.90 -8.64 -13.24
C ILE A 125 9.13 -10.07 -13.71
N LEU A 126 10.00 -10.80 -13.02
CA LEU A 126 10.14 -12.23 -13.21
C LEU A 126 9.07 -12.94 -12.38
N VAL A 127 8.13 -13.59 -13.06
CA VAL A 127 7.07 -14.36 -12.42
C VAL A 127 7.49 -15.82 -12.37
N THR A 128 7.57 -16.39 -11.17
CA THR A 128 7.78 -17.83 -10.99
C THR A 128 6.49 -18.47 -10.48
N GLN A 129 5.99 -19.43 -11.24
CA GLN A 129 4.79 -20.19 -10.91
C GLN A 129 5.10 -21.30 -9.89
N PRO A 130 4.08 -21.88 -9.23
CA PRO A 130 4.29 -22.99 -8.30
C PRO A 130 4.98 -24.22 -8.90
N ASP A 131 4.87 -24.44 -10.21
CA ASP A 131 5.55 -25.52 -10.95
C ASP A 131 7.00 -25.17 -11.37
N ALA A 132 7.53 -24.05 -10.84
CA ALA A 132 8.82 -23.46 -11.16
C ALA A 132 9.00 -22.97 -12.61
N SER A 133 7.94 -22.96 -13.42
CA SER A 133 7.97 -22.27 -14.71
C SER A 133 8.06 -20.76 -14.50
N THR A 134 8.80 -20.09 -15.39
CA THR A 134 9.05 -18.64 -15.29
C THR A 134 8.60 -17.89 -16.53
N SER A 135 8.11 -16.67 -16.34
CA SER A 135 7.83 -15.71 -17.41
C SER A 135 8.21 -14.30 -17.00
N THR A 136 8.54 -13.44 -17.95
CA THR A 136 8.88 -12.03 -17.67
C THR A 136 7.78 -11.10 -18.15
N ILE A 137 7.41 -10.13 -17.32
CA ILE A 137 6.53 -9.02 -17.67
C ILE A 137 7.36 -7.74 -17.63
N SER A 138 7.25 -6.91 -18.66
CA SER A 138 7.87 -5.59 -18.69
C SER A 138 6.79 -4.52 -18.68
N VAL A 139 6.95 -3.54 -17.79
CA VAL A 139 6.07 -2.39 -17.66
C VAL A 139 6.91 -1.13 -17.72
N SER A 140 6.46 -0.11 -18.44
CA SER A 140 7.03 1.24 -18.39
C SER A 140 6.01 2.21 -17.86
N GLY A 141 6.45 3.27 -17.18
CA GLY A 141 5.58 4.31 -16.66
C GLY A 141 6.37 5.48 -16.10
N THR A 142 5.75 6.23 -15.19
CA THR A 142 6.37 7.36 -14.49
C THR A 142 6.45 7.05 -13.00
N LEU A 143 7.65 7.06 -12.42
CA LEU A 143 7.87 6.88 -10.99
C LEU A 143 7.96 8.23 -10.30
N THR A 144 7.23 8.33 -9.19
CA THR A 144 7.24 9.49 -8.31
C THR A 144 7.44 9.04 -6.86
N GLU A 145 8.12 9.85 -6.07
CA GLU A 145 8.17 9.70 -4.61
C GLU A 145 6.98 10.46 -4.02
N THR A 146 6.18 9.74 -3.23
CA THR A 146 4.98 10.28 -2.59
C THR A 146 4.93 9.84 -1.14
N GLU A 147 4.28 10.64 -0.31
CA GLU A 147 3.94 10.27 1.06
C GLU A 147 2.43 10.00 1.13
N VAL A 148 2.06 8.85 1.70
CA VAL A 148 0.66 8.45 1.87
C VAL A 148 0.38 8.14 3.33
N TYR A 149 -0.82 8.48 3.78
CA TYR A 149 -1.30 8.06 5.11
C TYR A 149 -1.56 6.55 5.08
N ASN A 150 -1.05 5.83 6.09
CA ASN A 150 -1.24 4.39 6.26
C ASN A 150 -2.06 4.12 7.52
#